data_AF-A0A183A3P1-F1
#
_entry.id   AF-A0A183A3P1-F1
#
_cell.length_a   1.000
_cell.length_b   1.000
_cell.length_c   1.000
_cell.angle_alpha   90.00
_cell.angle_beta   90.00
_cell.angle_gamma   90.00
#
_symmetry.space_group_name_H-M   'P 1'
#
loop_
_entity.id
_entity.type
_entity.pdbx_description
1 polymer ?
#
loop_
_entity_poly.entity_id
_entity_poly.type
_entity_poly.pdbx_seq_one_letter_code
_entity_poly.pdbx_strand_id
1 'polypeptide(L)'
;MPAGVIPDTETIDKMRRAAQLQAQIAARLNTGILSNLPSSEVESNVIFDEQGKTIDASTGEEIQLTHYTPTLKANLRAKRAQQFKEVLQTTTQKKPLKNTTATPYFDPRLSLKAARRPRRQLNFYEPGKFVKLAQRIRTKHQLQLLQESVAQAVKKTGIASAAKLSTIQPKRATDETEIPSVE
;
A
#
# COMPACT_ATOMS: atom_id res chain seq x y z
N MET A 1 -39.54 -40.50 20.65
CA MET A 1 -40.01 -39.57 19.59
C MET A 1 -40.36 -38.24 20.26
N PRO A 2 -39.49 -37.22 20.27
CA PRO A 2 -39.85 -35.94 20.86
C PRO A 2 -40.73 -35.13 19.91
N ALA A 3 -41.74 -34.49 20.51
CA ALA A 3 -42.86 -33.80 19.89
C ALA A 3 -42.43 -32.64 18.96
N GLY A 4 -43.17 -32.50 17.86
CA GLY A 4 -42.99 -31.44 16.87
C GLY A 4 -43.25 -30.06 17.46
N VAL A 5 -42.17 -29.29 17.59
CA VAL A 5 -42.22 -27.84 17.81
C VAL A 5 -42.47 -27.22 16.44
N ILE A 6 -43.64 -26.61 16.25
CA ILE A 6 -43.94 -25.83 15.04
C ILE A 6 -42.98 -24.63 15.03
N PRO A 7 -42.08 -24.49 14.04
CA PRO A 7 -41.12 -23.40 14.02
C PRO A 7 -41.83 -22.07 13.76
N ASP A 8 -41.56 -21.06 14.60
CA ASP A 8 -42.02 -19.69 14.40
C ASP A 8 -41.66 -19.19 12.99
N THR A 9 -42.49 -18.35 12.37
CA THR A 9 -42.28 -17.85 10.98
C THR A 9 -40.88 -17.27 10.75
N GLU A 10 -40.35 -16.55 11.74
CA GLU A 10 -38.99 -16.00 11.76
C GLU A 10 -37.89 -17.06 11.70
N THR A 11 -38.12 -18.24 12.31
CA THR A 11 -37.16 -19.34 12.28
C THR A 11 -37.14 -20.03 10.92
N ILE A 12 -38.29 -20.11 10.26
CA ILE A 12 -38.42 -20.63 8.89
C ILE A 12 -37.66 -19.72 7.90
N ASP A 13 -37.80 -18.40 8.03
CA ASP A 13 -37.10 -17.45 7.16
C ASP A 13 -35.58 -17.47 7.37
N LYS A 14 -35.11 -17.62 8.61
CA LYS A 14 -33.68 -17.80 8.92
C LYS A 14 -33.15 -19.11 8.35
N MET A 15 -33.91 -20.20 8.45
CA MET A 15 -33.53 -21.50 7.88
C MET A 15 -33.45 -21.43 6.35
N ARG A 16 -34.39 -20.71 5.70
CA ARG A 16 -34.37 -20.48 4.25
C ARG A 16 -33.15 -19.70 3.79
N ARG A 17 -32.80 -18.61 4.50
CA ARG A 17 -31.58 -17.82 4.21
C ARG A 17 -30.31 -18.63 4.47
N ALA A 18 -30.26 -19.43 5.52
CA ALA A 18 -29.12 -20.30 5.82
C ALA A 18 -28.93 -21.37 4.74
N ALA A 19 -30.01 -22.02 4.29
CA ALA A 19 -29.97 -22.99 3.20
C ALA A 19 -29.54 -22.33 1.88
N GLN A 20 -30.03 -21.13 1.58
CA GLN A 20 -29.62 -20.38 0.39
C GLN A 20 -28.12 -20.01 0.43
N LEU A 21 -27.59 -19.64 1.59
CA LEU A 21 -26.17 -19.34 1.78
C LEU A 21 -25.30 -20.60 1.64
N GLN A 22 -25.74 -21.73 2.18
CA GLN A 22 -25.08 -23.03 1.99
C GLN A 22 -25.08 -23.45 0.52
N ALA A 23 -26.20 -23.28 -0.20
CA ALA A 23 -26.28 -23.54 -1.63
C ALA A 23 -25.35 -22.62 -2.44
N GLN A 24 -25.23 -21.34 -2.05
CA GLN A 24 -24.32 -20.40 -2.70
C GLN A 24 -22.85 -20.76 -2.45
N ILE A 25 -22.50 -21.25 -1.25
CA ILE A 25 -21.17 -21.78 -0.95
C ILE A 25 -20.90 -23.02 -1.81
N ALA A 26 -21.80 -24.00 -1.84
CA ALA A 26 -21.64 -25.20 -2.64
C ALA A 26 -21.50 -24.89 -4.14
N ALA A 27 -22.31 -23.97 -4.67
CA ALA A 27 -22.19 -23.51 -6.05
C ALA A 27 -20.82 -22.86 -6.33
N ARG A 28 -20.31 -22.04 -5.40
CA ARG A 28 -18.96 -21.43 -5.55
C ARG A 28 -17.82 -22.44 -5.42
N LEU A 29 -17.97 -23.46 -4.59
CA LEU A 29 -17.00 -24.56 -4.50
C LEU A 29 -16.96 -25.38 -5.79
N ASN A 30 -18.12 -25.60 -6.42
CA ASN A 30 -18.22 -26.29 -7.71
C ASN A 30 -17.69 -25.45 -8.89
N THR A 31 -17.55 -24.12 -8.76
CA THR A 31 -16.96 -23.25 -9.80
C THR A 31 -15.42 -23.29 -9.89
N GLY A 32 -14.77 -24.35 -9.40
CA GLY A 32 -13.39 -24.70 -9.80
C GLY A 32 -12.26 -23.81 -9.25
N ILE A 33 -12.53 -22.92 -8.30
CA ILE A 33 -11.48 -22.03 -7.74
C ILE A 33 -10.58 -22.76 -6.72
N LEU A 34 -11.03 -23.89 -6.16
CA LEU A 34 -10.29 -24.66 -5.15
C LEU A 34 -9.62 -25.95 -5.68
N SER A 35 -9.85 -26.34 -6.93
CA SER A 35 -9.15 -27.48 -7.55
C SER A 35 -7.76 -27.12 -8.09
N ASN A 36 -7.33 -25.86 -7.96
CA ASN A 36 -6.02 -25.40 -8.43
C ASN A 36 -5.02 -25.21 -7.28
N LEU A 37 -4.97 -26.18 -6.37
CA LEU A 37 -3.81 -26.38 -5.50
C LEU A 37 -2.93 -27.43 -6.19
N PRO A 38 -1.73 -27.10 -6.70
CA PRO A 38 -0.85 -28.12 -7.28
C PRO A 38 -0.32 -28.98 -6.14
N SER A 39 -1.01 -30.09 -5.87
CA SER A 39 -0.44 -31.24 -5.19
C SER A 39 0.36 -32.05 -6.20
N SER A 40 1.61 -32.34 -5.83
CA SER A 40 2.55 -33.26 -6.47
C SER A 40 3.46 -32.64 -7.53
N GLU A 41 4.75 -32.63 -7.18
CA GLU A 41 5.92 -32.55 -8.05
C GLU A 41 5.90 -33.73 -9.05
N VAL A 42 5.07 -33.63 -10.08
CA VAL A 42 5.26 -34.42 -11.29
C VAL A 42 5.45 -33.40 -12.39
N GLU A 43 6.68 -33.27 -12.86
CA GLU A 43 6.98 -32.52 -14.06
C GLU A 43 6.15 -33.17 -15.18
N SER A 44 5.05 -32.54 -15.58
CA SER A 44 4.25 -33.04 -16.70
C SER A 44 5.10 -32.89 -17.95
N ASN A 45 5.62 -34.00 -18.46
CA ASN A 45 6.42 -34.03 -19.67
C ASN A 45 5.53 -33.63 -20.84
N VAL A 46 5.64 -32.38 -21.29
CA VAL A 46 4.89 -31.87 -22.45
C VAL A 46 5.75 -32.04 -23.70
N ILE A 47 5.21 -32.68 -24.74
CA ILE A 47 5.90 -32.91 -26.01
C ILE A 47 5.08 -32.27 -27.14
N PHE A 48 5.74 -31.92 -28.25
CA PHE A 48 5.07 -31.47 -29.46
C PHE A 48 4.83 -32.64 -30.42
N ASP A 49 3.61 -32.76 -30.95
CA ASP A 49 3.28 -33.69 -32.04
C ASP A 49 3.83 -33.18 -33.39
N GLU A 50 3.81 -34.01 -34.44
CA GLU A 50 4.32 -33.69 -35.79
C GLU A 50 3.67 -32.45 -36.41
N GLN A 51 2.46 -32.11 -35.97
CA GLN A 51 1.69 -30.93 -36.40
C GLN A 51 1.87 -29.72 -35.47
N GLY A 52 2.79 -29.80 -34.49
CA GLY A 52 3.17 -28.70 -33.60
C GLY A 52 2.22 -28.47 -32.42
N LYS A 53 1.34 -29.42 -32.11
CA LYS A 53 0.42 -29.34 -30.97
C LYS A 53 1.06 -29.88 -29.70
N THR A 54 0.85 -29.21 -28.56
CA THR A 54 1.31 -29.68 -27.25
C THR A 54 0.44 -30.82 -26.74
N ILE A 55 1.04 -31.99 -26.56
CA ILE A 55 0.40 -33.18 -25.99
C ILE A 55 1.09 -33.59 -24.68
N ASP A 56 0.36 -34.25 -23.79
CA ASP A 56 0.94 -34.92 -22.63
C ASP A 56 1.75 -36.14 -23.08
N ALA A 57 3.02 -36.26 -22.67
CA ALA A 57 3.86 -37.42 -22.98
C ALA A 57 3.26 -38.75 -22.53
N SER A 58 2.49 -38.72 -21.43
CA SER A 58 1.97 -39.93 -20.80
C SER A 58 0.59 -40.33 -21.32
N THR A 59 -0.25 -39.33 -21.61
CA THR A 59 -1.67 -39.53 -21.95
C THR A 59 -1.92 -39.37 -23.45
N GLY A 60 -1.06 -38.68 -24.19
CA GLY A 60 -1.22 -38.39 -25.62
C GLY A 60 -2.35 -37.39 -25.93
N GLU A 61 -2.99 -36.83 -24.91
CA GLU A 61 -4.07 -35.87 -25.06
C GLU A 61 -3.52 -34.45 -25.28
N GLU A 62 -4.24 -33.67 -26.09
CA GLU A 62 -3.90 -32.28 -26.41
C GLU A 62 -4.07 -31.38 -25.16
N ILE A 63 -2.96 -30.80 -24.70
CA ILE A 63 -2.94 -29.83 -23.60
C ILE A 63 -2.86 -28.41 -24.18
N GLN A 64 -3.82 -27.56 -23.80
CA GLN A 64 -3.73 -26.12 -24.07
C GLN A 64 -2.85 -25.46 -23.02
N LEU A 65 -1.64 -25.03 -23.43
CA LEU A 65 -0.74 -24.31 -22.55
C LEU A 65 -1.26 -22.89 -22.30
N THR A 66 -1.50 -22.52 -21.04
CA THR A 66 -1.96 -21.17 -20.71
C THR A 66 -0.84 -20.16 -20.95
N HIS A 67 -0.92 -19.42 -22.07
CA HIS A 67 0.04 -18.35 -22.36
C HIS A 67 -0.27 -17.10 -21.52
N TYR A 68 0.62 -16.79 -20.57
CA TYR A 68 0.52 -15.54 -19.84
C TYR A 68 1.01 -14.39 -20.72
N THR A 69 0.13 -13.45 -21.04
CA THR A 69 0.55 -12.22 -21.72
C THR A 69 1.35 -11.35 -20.75
N PRO A 70 2.59 -10.96 -21.10
CA PRO A 70 3.39 -10.12 -20.23
C PRO A 70 2.74 -8.74 -20.14
N THR A 71 2.03 -8.48 -19.05
CA THR A 71 1.52 -7.15 -18.73
C THR A 71 2.56 -6.38 -17.94
N LEU A 72 2.73 -5.08 -18.23
CA LEU A 72 3.60 -4.22 -17.43
C LEU A 72 3.14 -4.26 -15.97
N LYS A 73 4.05 -4.52 -15.02
CA LYS A 73 3.73 -4.60 -13.58
C LYS A 73 2.96 -3.37 -13.05
N ALA A 74 3.06 -2.23 -13.73
CA ALA A 74 2.25 -1.03 -13.48
C ALA A 74 0.74 -1.28 -13.65
N ASN A 75 0.32 -2.01 -14.69
CA ASN A 75 -1.08 -2.33 -14.96
C ASN A 75 -1.65 -3.31 -13.91
N LEU A 76 -0.86 -4.31 -13.49
CA LEU A 76 -1.23 -5.20 -12.39
C LEU A 76 -1.36 -4.46 -11.06
N ARG A 77 -0.45 -3.51 -10.80
CA ARG A 77 -0.51 -2.67 -9.59
C ARG A 77 -1.72 -1.75 -9.61
N ALA A 78 -2.03 -1.12 -10.75
CA ALA A 78 -3.20 -0.27 -10.91
C ALA A 78 -4.51 -1.07 -10.71
N LYS A 79 -4.62 -2.25 -11.31
CA LYS A 79 -5.80 -3.13 -11.16
C LYS A 79 -5.98 -3.60 -9.72
N ARG A 80 -4.91 -4.05 -9.05
CA ARG A 80 -4.97 -4.44 -7.63
C ARG A 80 -5.32 -3.27 -6.70
N ALA A 81 -4.81 -2.07 -6.98
CA ALA A 81 -5.13 -0.88 -6.21
C ALA A 81 -6.60 -0.46 -6.37
N GLN A 82 -7.16 -0.58 -7.58
CA GLN A 82 -8.59 -0.35 -7.83
C GLN A 82 -9.47 -1.35 -7.08
N GLN A 83 -9.16 -2.65 -7.18
CA GLN A 83 -9.88 -3.70 -6.43
C GLN A 83 -9.81 -3.47 -4.91
N PHE A 84 -8.64 -3.08 -4.39
CA PHE A 84 -8.48 -2.76 -2.98
C PHE A 84 -9.31 -1.54 -2.54
N LYS A 85 -9.39 -0.52 -3.40
CA LYS A 85 -10.22 0.68 -3.17
C LYS A 85 -11.71 0.32 -3.15
N GLU A 86 -12.17 -0.55 -4.05
CA GLU A 86 -13.56 -1.04 -4.09
C GLU A 86 -13.92 -1.87 -2.84
N VAL A 87 -13.03 -2.77 -2.39
CA VAL A 87 -13.21 -3.54 -1.15
C VAL A 87 -13.26 -2.62 0.08
N LEU A 88 -12.42 -1.59 0.12
CA LEU A 88 -12.46 -0.59 1.19
C LEU A 88 -13.73 0.24 1.15
N GLN A 89 -14.20 0.68 -0.04
CA GLN A 89 -15.44 1.45 -0.17
C GLN A 89 -16.68 0.63 0.22
N THR A 90 -16.74 -0.64 -0.16
CA THR A 90 -17.82 -1.55 0.23
C THR A 90 -17.79 -1.89 1.74
N THR A 91 -16.59 -2.01 2.33
CA THR A 91 -16.43 -2.28 3.77
C THR A 91 -16.63 -1.03 4.64
N THR A 92 -16.29 0.16 4.14
CA THR A 92 -16.41 1.42 4.91
C THR A 92 -17.85 1.92 5.05
N GLN A 93 -18.75 1.54 4.16
CA GLN A 93 -20.21 1.76 4.32
C GLN A 93 -20.81 0.98 5.50
N LYS A 94 -20.09 -0.01 6.04
CA LYS A 94 -20.41 -0.67 7.32
C LYS A 94 -19.26 -0.48 8.29
N LYS A 95 -19.03 0.75 8.75
CA LYS A 95 -18.38 0.93 10.04
C LYS A 95 -19.43 0.54 11.09
N PRO A 96 -19.40 -0.65 11.72
CA PRO A 96 -20.32 -0.92 12.80
C PRO A 96 -20.03 0.15 13.86
N LEU A 97 -21.01 1.01 14.12
CA LEU A 97 -21.01 1.84 15.31
C LEU A 97 -20.85 0.86 16.46
N LYS A 98 -19.68 0.85 17.12
CA LYS A 98 -19.45 -0.03 18.26
C LYS A 98 -20.46 0.41 19.32
N ASN A 99 -21.54 -0.34 19.48
CA ASN A 99 -22.51 -0.14 20.54
C ASN A 99 -21.78 -0.40 21.85
N THR A 100 -21.30 0.66 22.49
CA THR A 100 -20.53 0.60 23.74
C THR A 100 -21.36 0.07 24.91
N THR A 101 -22.68 -0.05 24.72
CA THR A 101 -23.68 -0.55 25.67
C THR A 101 -23.84 -2.07 25.66
N ALA A 102 -23.27 -2.78 24.68
CA ALA A 102 -23.42 -4.23 24.51
C ALA A 102 -22.32 -5.05 25.21
N THR A 103 -21.50 -4.43 26.07
CA THR A 103 -20.44 -5.13 26.80
C THR A 103 -20.96 -5.61 28.16
N PRO A 104 -20.55 -6.80 28.64
CA PRO A 104 -21.01 -7.34 29.94
C PRO A 104 -20.53 -6.53 31.15
N TYR A 105 -19.69 -5.52 30.93
CA TYR A 105 -19.13 -4.63 31.94
C TYR A 105 -19.68 -3.19 31.84
N PHE A 106 -20.72 -2.97 31.02
CA PHE A 106 -21.36 -1.67 30.89
C PHE A 106 -22.33 -1.41 32.06
N ASP A 107 -22.04 -0.39 32.88
CA ASP A 107 -22.93 0.06 33.96
C ASP A 107 -23.65 1.37 33.54
N PRO A 108 -24.99 1.35 33.35
CA PRO A 108 -25.77 2.54 32.98
C PRO A 108 -25.74 3.67 34.02
N ARG A 109 -25.39 3.38 35.28
CA ARG A 109 -25.34 4.36 36.37
C ARG A 109 -24.06 5.20 36.34
N LEU A 110 -23.03 4.73 35.65
CA LEU A 110 -21.72 5.37 35.55
C LEU A 110 -21.58 6.10 34.21
N SER A 111 -21.96 7.38 34.18
CA SER A 111 -21.69 8.28 33.04
C SER A 111 -20.26 8.81 33.07
N LEU A 112 -19.28 7.93 32.82
CA LEU A 112 -17.88 8.33 32.75
C LEU A 112 -17.51 8.78 31.33
N LYS A 113 -16.98 9.99 31.20
CA LYS A 113 -16.46 10.51 29.93
C LYS A 113 -15.21 9.71 29.55
N ALA A 114 -15.28 8.96 28.45
CA ALA A 114 -14.15 8.19 27.96
C ALA A 114 -12.91 9.08 27.76
N ALA A 115 -11.76 8.65 28.26
CA ALA A 115 -10.49 9.33 28.04
C ALA A 115 -10.15 9.34 26.53
N ARG A 116 -10.36 10.49 25.88
CA ARG A 116 -10.04 10.67 24.46
C ARG A 116 -8.68 11.35 24.33
N ARG A 117 -7.67 10.60 23.85
CA ARG A 117 -6.43 11.20 23.36
C ARG A 117 -6.61 11.55 21.88
N PRO A 118 -6.27 12.77 21.43
CA PRO A 118 -6.30 13.10 20.01
C PRO A 118 -5.29 12.20 19.29
N ARG A 119 -5.71 11.60 18.17
CA ARG A 119 -4.80 10.84 17.32
C ARG A 119 -3.84 11.84 16.66
N ARG A 120 -2.54 11.65 16.86
CA ARG A 120 -1.51 12.40 16.13
C ARG A 120 -1.62 12.05 14.65
N GLN A 121 -1.83 13.06 13.82
CA GLN A 121 -1.79 12.90 12.37
C GLN A 121 -0.32 12.78 11.93
N LEU A 122 -0.08 12.05 10.84
CA LEU A 122 1.23 11.98 10.22
C LEU A 122 1.39 13.19 9.30
N ASN A 123 2.46 13.95 9.50
CA ASN A 123 2.84 15.06 8.62
C ASN A 123 3.83 14.54 7.59
N PHE A 124 3.36 14.34 6.38
CA PHE A 124 4.21 13.93 5.26
C PHE A 124 4.90 15.13 4.66
N TYR A 125 6.18 14.98 4.33
CA TYR A 125 6.97 15.98 3.63
C TYR A 125 7.27 15.50 2.22
N GLU A 126 7.45 16.44 1.29
CA GLU A 126 7.84 16.10 -0.07
C GLU A 126 9.12 15.28 -0.11
N PRO A 127 9.23 14.30 -1.02
CA PRO A 127 10.43 13.51 -1.18
C PRO A 127 11.64 14.42 -1.44
N GLY A 128 12.73 14.19 -0.72
CA GLY A 128 13.96 14.96 -0.88
C GLY A 128 14.01 16.31 -0.15
N LYS A 129 12.93 16.79 0.50
CA LYS A 129 12.94 18.05 1.27
C LYS A 129 14.09 18.10 2.28
N PHE A 130 14.24 17.03 3.07
CA PHE A 130 15.29 16.95 4.09
C PHE A 130 16.68 16.64 3.52
N VAL A 131 16.76 16.04 2.33
CA VAL A 131 18.03 15.86 1.62
C VAL A 131 18.57 17.22 1.18
N LYS A 132 17.73 18.05 0.55
CA LYS A 132 18.07 19.44 0.19
C LYS A 132 18.46 20.26 1.41
N LEU A 133 17.69 20.13 2.51
CA LEU A 133 18.01 20.84 3.75
C LEU A 133 19.35 20.41 4.33
N ALA A 134 19.64 19.10 4.38
CA ALA A 134 20.91 18.59 4.87
C ALA A 134 22.09 19.04 4.00
N GLN A 135 21.95 19.03 2.67
CA GLN A 135 22.96 19.56 1.76
C GLN A 135 23.24 21.04 2.04
N ARG A 136 22.18 21.85 2.20
CA ARG A 136 22.31 23.28 2.55
C ARG A 136 23.04 23.49 3.88
N ILE A 137 22.78 22.65 4.89
CA ILE A 137 23.48 22.74 6.19
C ILE A 137 24.96 22.40 6.03
N ARG A 138 25.29 21.34 5.28
CA ARG A 138 26.69 20.95 5.03
C ARG A 138 27.45 22.02 4.27
N THR A 139 26.88 22.57 3.19
CA THR A 139 27.54 23.63 2.41
C THR A 139 27.71 24.89 3.24
N LYS A 140 26.71 25.26 4.06
CA LYS A 140 26.83 26.38 5.01
C LYS A 140 28.01 26.17 5.98
N HIS A 141 28.14 24.97 6.55
CA HIS A 141 29.24 24.66 7.47
C HIS A 141 30.60 24.70 6.77
N GLN A 142 30.71 24.13 5.57
CA GLN A 142 31.95 24.18 4.78
C GLN A 142 32.35 25.63 4.45
N LEU A 143 31.39 26.47 4.08
CA LEU A 143 31.64 27.90 3.84
C LEU A 143 32.13 28.60 5.11
N GLN A 144 31.56 28.30 6.27
CA GLN A 144 32.02 28.85 7.54
C GLN A 144 33.47 28.47 7.83
N LEU A 145 33.82 27.18 7.69
CA LEU A 145 35.21 26.72 7.88
C LEU A 145 36.17 27.43 6.91
N LEU A 146 35.76 27.63 5.66
CA LEU A 146 36.58 28.34 4.68
C LEU A 146 36.78 29.80 5.06
N GLN A 147 35.73 30.48 5.51
CA GLN A 147 35.82 31.86 6.00
C GLN A 147 36.76 31.98 7.23
N GLU A 148 36.69 31.03 8.16
CA GLU A 148 37.59 30.97 9.31
C GLU A 148 39.04 30.75 8.89
N SER A 149 39.29 29.83 7.95
CA SER A 149 40.62 29.58 7.38
C SER A 149 41.20 30.83 6.70
N VAL A 150 40.40 31.51 5.87
CA VAL A 150 40.80 32.77 5.22
C VAL A 150 41.09 33.84 6.26
N ALA A 151 40.25 33.98 7.30
CA ALA A 151 40.49 34.94 8.37
C ALA A 151 41.81 34.66 9.11
N GLN A 152 42.14 33.39 9.37
CA GLN A 152 43.43 33.01 9.96
C GLN A 152 44.60 33.33 9.02
N ALA A 153 44.49 33.03 7.73
CA ALA A 153 45.52 33.34 6.74
C ALA A 153 45.77 34.85 6.62
N VAL A 154 44.71 35.66 6.63
CA VAL A 154 44.82 37.13 6.63
C VAL A 154 45.48 37.66 7.90
N LYS A 155 45.14 37.13 9.08
CA LYS A 155 45.85 37.49 10.32
C LYS A 155 47.34 37.18 10.25
N LYS A 156 47.71 36.06 9.63
CA LYS A 156 49.12 35.66 9.47
C LYS A 156 49.87 36.49 8.42
N THR A 157 49.21 36.86 7.33
CA THR A 157 49.86 37.52 6.17
C THR A 157 49.71 39.04 6.15
N GLY A 158 48.79 39.60 6.94
CA GLY A 158 48.49 41.04 6.96
C GLY A 158 47.67 41.55 5.77
N ILE A 159 47.25 40.67 4.84
CA ILE A 159 46.58 41.08 3.60
C ILE A 159 45.06 41.14 3.81
N ALA A 160 44.59 42.27 4.35
CA ALA A 160 43.17 42.48 4.64
C ALA A 160 42.25 42.51 3.39
N SER A 161 42.81 42.81 2.21
CA SER A 161 42.05 42.93 0.96
C SER A 161 41.47 41.59 0.47
N ALA A 162 42.20 40.49 0.64
CA ALA A 162 41.77 39.16 0.20
C ALA A 162 40.59 38.60 1.02
N ALA A 163 40.57 38.80 2.34
CA ALA A 163 39.43 38.38 3.19
C ALA A 163 38.12 39.11 2.82
N LYS A 164 38.22 40.39 2.45
CA LYS A 164 37.05 41.20 2.06
C LYS A 164 36.44 40.70 0.75
N LEU A 165 37.26 40.24 -0.21
CA LEU A 165 36.75 39.66 -1.46
C LEU A 165 36.10 38.29 -1.25
N SER A 166 36.63 37.48 -0.34
CA SER A 166 36.07 36.16 -0.02
C SER A 166 34.68 36.21 0.67
N THR A 167 34.33 37.33 1.30
CA THR A 167 33.04 37.51 2.02
C THR A 167 31.96 38.15 1.16
N ILE A 168 32.28 38.64 -0.04
CA ILE A 168 31.30 39.20 -0.97
C ILE A 168 30.58 38.03 -1.64
N GLN A 169 29.54 37.51 -0.99
CA GLN A 169 28.59 36.63 -1.65
C GLN A 169 27.80 37.50 -2.66
N PRO A 170 27.75 37.14 -3.96
CA PRO A 170 26.83 37.82 -4.87
C PRO A 170 25.41 37.63 -4.32
N LYS A 171 24.69 38.73 -4.12
CA LYS A 171 23.26 38.70 -3.80
C LYS A 171 22.50 38.19 -5.02
N ARG A 172 22.49 36.88 -5.24
CA ARG A 172 21.53 36.26 -6.15
C ARG A 172 20.18 36.35 -5.45
N ALA A 173 19.37 37.32 -5.83
CA ALA A 173 17.94 37.27 -5.62
C ALA A 173 17.42 36.12 -6.50
N THR A 174 17.35 34.92 -5.93
CA THR A 174 16.65 33.81 -6.56
C THR A 174 15.19 33.94 -6.13
N ASP A 175 14.36 34.48 -7.01
CA ASP A 175 12.91 34.44 -6.81
C ASP A 175 12.47 32.97 -6.93
N GLU A 176 12.07 32.38 -5.80
CA GLU A 176 11.67 30.96 -5.68
C GLU A 176 10.39 30.62 -6.49
N THR A 177 9.83 31.58 -7.22
CA THR A 177 8.64 31.46 -8.08
C THR A 177 8.96 31.36 -9.58
N GLU A 178 10.21 31.55 -9.99
CA GLU A 178 10.58 31.51 -11.41
C GLU A 178 10.84 30.06 -11.84
N ILE A 179 9.85 29.44 -12.48
CA ILE A 179 10.00 28.14 -13.13
C ILE A 179 10.78 28.37 -14.44
N PRO A 180 11.96 27.77 -14.65
CA PRO A 180 12.69 27.94 -15.89
C PRO A 180 11.88 27.42 -17.09
N SER A 181 11.70 28.27 -18.10
CA SER A 181 11.14 27.87 -19.38
C SER A 181 12.15 26.96 -20.09
N VAL A 182 11.85 25.67 -20.16
CA VAL A 182 12.56 24.72 -21.01
C VAL A 182 11.83 24.69 -22.35
N GLU A 183 12.52 25.10 -23.42
CA GLU A 183 12.11 24.92 -24.82
C GLU A 183 12.61 23.57 -25.34
#